data_AF-A0A840FAJ4-F1
#
_entry.id   AF-A0A840FAJ4-F1
#
_cell.length_a   1.000
_cell.length_b   1.000
_cell.length_c   1.000
_cell.angle_alpha   90.00
_cell.angle_beta   90.00
_cell.angle_gamma   90.00
#
_symmetry.space_group_name_H-M   'P 1'
#
loop_
_entity.id
_entity.type
_entity.pdbx_description
1 polymer ?
#
loop_
_entity_poly.entity_id
_entity_poly.type
_entity_poly.pdbx_seq_one_letter_code
_entity_poly.pdbx_strand_id
1 'polypeptide(L)'
;MREDTTLSSAHVARVSKLVADAIARIGDPAVTPPVGDDYRVGVHYYENEWQTLTVDVDMGGFGLPLCASAFETHTDGEPDLARLADAVAARVADASRGRPVIARRLAAAHQAAEETATRIGARVLAVRIARNQTDARMSARDHWLEVELEVLDDALRPSVVKLLGTGPRMLRGAIAPYERKQRLRSRRLASLSTGEVIHVDAVAEAAIATTGRSVGSVAADLLDAARCGRWTQLSGIQWTDHVSVRLLDGVIVCSAMLPGVGYIDIDELRLDQVLPETLQTSLRSRRLDAIADHPVLRCDSRLVSSQGEEGGPTRLKFRSSSRPVTAGEIEGRQLPLAA
;
A
#
# COMPACT_ATOMS: atom_id res chain seq x y z
N MET A 1 7.54 26.68 25.39
CA MET A 1 6.19 27.18 25.09
C MET A 1 6.09 27.14 23.57
N ARG A 2 5.40 26.16 22.99
CA ARG A 2 5.28 26.07 21.53
C ARG A 2 4.26 27.13 21.11
N GLU A 3 4.71 28.15 20.38
CA GLU A 3 3.80 29.09 19.72
C GLU A 3 2.92 28.30 18.77
N ASP A 4 1.63 28.64 18.76
CA ASP A 4 0.59 27.99 17.98
C ASP A 4 0.81 28.33 16.50
N THR A 5 1.59 27.51 15.79
CA THR A 5 1.95 27.70 14.36
C THR A 5 0.81 27.30 13.41
N THR A 6 -0.44 27.49 13.85
CA THR A 6 -1.62 27.05 13.13
C THR A 6 -2.18 28.15 12.21
N LEU A 7 -2.44 27.81 10.95
CA LEU A 7 -3.08 28.70 10.00
C LEU A 7 -4.58 28.77 10.28
N SER A 8 -5.06 29.92 10.74
CA SER A 8 -6.49 30.19 10.92
C SER A 8 -7.21 30.33 9.57
N SER A 9 -8.54 30.20 9.57
CA SER A 9 -9.36 30.49 8.38
C SER A 9 -9.19 31.92 7.88
N ALA A 10 -8.90 32.88 8.78
CA ALA A 10 -8.59 34.26 8.41
C ALA A 10 -7.25 34.36 7.68
N HIS A 11 -6.23 33.58 8.09
CA HIS A 11 -4.96 33.48 7.38
C HIS A 11 -5.14 32.91 5.98
N VAL A 12 -5.95 31.85 5.83
CA VAL A 12 -6.26 31.24 4.53
C VAL A 12 -6.99 32.23 3.60
N ALA A 13 -7.97 32.96 4.10
CA ALA A 13 -8.67 33.99 3.32
C ALA A 13 -7.74 35.11 2.86
N ARG A 14 -6.84 35.56 3.75
CA ARG A 14 -5.88 36.64 3.44
C ARG A 14 -4.82 36.18 2.43
N VAL A 15 -4.23 35.00 2.61
CA VAL A 15 -3.26 34.47 1.64
C VAL A 15 -3.92 34.17 0.30
N SER A 16 -5.20 33.77 0.29
CA SER A 16 -5.92 33.54 -0.97
C SER A 16 -5.99 34.79 -1.83
N LYS A 17 -6.34 35.94 -1.22
CA LYS A 17 -6.32 37.23 -1.91
C LYS A 17 -4.93 37.61 -2.40
N LEU A 18 -3.91 37.47 -1.55
CA LEU A 18 -2.53 37.83 -1.90
C LEU A 18 -1.98 36.97 -3.05
N VAL A 19 -2.25 35.66 -3.04
CA VAL A 19 -1.86 34.73 -4.11
C VAL A 19 -2.61 35.07 -5.40
N ALA A 20 -3.91 35.35 -5.34
CA ALA A 20 -4.68 35.74 -6.51
C ALA A 20 -4.15 37.03 -7.16
N ASP A 21 -3.89 38.06 -6.35
CA ASP A 21 -3.29 39.32 -6.80
C ASP A 21 -1.89 39.08 -7.40
N ALA A 22 -1.07 38.23 -6.77
CA ALA A 22 0.28 37.92 -7.23
C ALA A 22 0.28 37.12 -8.55
N ILE A 23 -0.64 36.17 -8.72
CA ILE A 23 -0.82 35.42 -9.97
C ILE A 23 -1.35 36.32 -11.08
N ALA A 24 -2.30 37.21 -10.78
CA ALA A 24 -2.83 38.16 -11.77
C ALA A 24 -1.72 39.05 -12.35
N ARG A 25 -0.72 39.44 -11.55
CA ARG A 25 0.46 40.20 -12.01
C ARG A 25 1.36 39.43 -12.99
N ILE A 26 1.29 38.09 -13.03
CA ILE A 26 2.03 37.29 -14.02
C ILE A 26 1.48 37.54 -15.43
N GLY A 27 0.19 37.85 -15.56
CA GLY A 27 -0.44 38.22 -16.82
C GLY A 27 -0.60 37.06 -17.81
N ASP A 28 -0.50 35.81 -17.36
CA ASP A 28 -0.69 34.63 -18.20
C ASP A 28 -2.18 34.23 -18.23
N PRO A 29 -2.87 34.37 -19.38
CA PRO A 29 -4.33 34.15 -19.46
C PRO A 29 -4.72 32.67 -19.30
N ALA A 30 -3.78 31.74 -19.36
CA ALA A 30 -4.04 30.32 -19.15
C ALA A 30 -3.89 29.89 -17.69
N VAL A 31 -3.46 30.77 -16.79
CA VAL A 31 -3.40 30.48 -15.35
C VAL A 31 -4.65 30.99 -14.66
N THR A 32 -5.38 30.11 -14.00
CA THR A 32 -6.52 30.48 -13.17
C THR A 32 -6.06 30.66 -11.72
N PRO A 33 -6.32 31.81 -11.09
CA PRO A 33 -6.04 31.99 -9.67
C PRO A 33 -6.82 30.98 -8.82
N PRO A 34 -6.17 30.34 -7.81
CA PRO A 34 -6.82 29.42 -6.90
C PRO A 34 -7.90 30.11 -6.05
N VAL A 35 -8.97 29.39 -5.73
CA VAL A 35 -10.11 29.85 -4.94
C VAL A 35 -10.55 28.81 -3.91
N GLY A 36 -11.07 29.25 -2.76
CA GLY A 36 -11.79 28.38 -1.82
C GLY A 36 -11.10 27.03 -1.54
N ASP A 37 -11.68 25.96 -2.09
CA ASP A 37 -11.27 24.57 -1.91
C ASP A 37 -9.89 24.22 -2.52
N ASP A 38 -9.32 25.10 -3.36
CA ASP A 38 -7.94 24.97 -3.87
C ASP A 38 -6.89 25.13 -2.75
N TYR A 39 -7.31 25.68 -1.60
CA TYR A 39 -6.50 25.84 -0.40
C TYR A 39 -6.82 24.74 0.61
N ARG A 40 -5.84 23.91 0.93
CA ARG A 40 -6.00 22.77 1.85
C ARG A 40 -4.95 22.82 2.94
N VAL A 41 -5.38 22.90 4.19
CA VAL A 41 -4.49 22.80 5.36
C VAL A 41 -4.47 21.34 5.83
N GLY A 42 -3.28 20.73 5.82
CA GLY A 42 -3.06 19.39 6.34
C GLY A 42 -2.17 19.42 7.57
N VAL A 43 -2.40 18.52 8.53
CA VAL A 43 -1.51 18.28 9.66
C VAL A 43 -0.69 17.02 9.37
N HIS A 44 0.64 17.13 9.43
CA HIS A 44 1.54 15.99 9.29
C HIS A 44 1.97 15.48 10.67
N TYR A 45 1.60 14.24 10.99
CA TYR A 45 1.98 13.55 12.22
C TYR A 45 3.35 12.88 12.05
N TYR A 46 4.43 13.66 12.08
CA TYR A 46 5.80 13.12 12.20
C TYR A 46 6.57 13.94 13.22
N GLU A 47 6.75 13.39 14.42
CA GLU A 47 7.54 13.84 15.60
C GLU A 47 7.33 15.27 16.13
N ASN A 48 6.96 16.22 15.28
CA ASN A 48 6.57 17.59 15.57
C ASN A 48 5.38 17.90 14.64
N GLU A 49 4.14 17.84 15.15
CA GLU A 49 2.94 18.17 14.37
C GLU A 49 3.12 19.50 13.63
N TRP A 50 3.23 19.44 12.31
CA TRP A 50 3.47 20.61 11.48
C TRP A 50 2.38 20.69 10.43
N GLN A 51 1.85 21.90 10.28
CA GLN A 51 0.84 22.19 9.27
C GLN A 51 1.50 22.45 7.92
N THR A 52 0.87 21.96 6.86
CA THR A 52 1.23 22.27 5.49
C THR A 52 0.03 22.90 4.82
N LEU A 53 0.22 24.08 4.22
CA LEU A 53 -0.75 24.64 3.29
C LEU A 53 -0.45 24.09 1.90
N THR A 54 -1.44 23.45 1.29
CA THR A 54 -1.43 23.13 -0.14
C THR A 54 -2.26 24.14 -0.90
N VAL A 55 -1.72 24.67 -1.99
CA VAL A 55 -2.39 25.56 -2.93
C VAL A 55 -2.36 24.89 -4.30
N ASP A 56 -3.52 24.53 -4.83
CA ASP A 56 -3.64 23.95 -6.17
C ASP A 56 -3.89 25.05 -7.20
N VAL A 57 -2.95 25.29 -8.12
CA VAL A 57 -3.12 26.30 -9.18
C VAL A 57 -3.42 25.62 -10.50
N ASP A 58 -4.50 26.00 -11.18
CA ASP A 58 -4.78 25.54 -12.55
C ASP A 58 -3.93 26.31 -13.57
N MET A 59 -3.12 25.58 -14.32
CA MET A 59 -2.17 26.11 -15.30
C MET A 59 -2.70 26.06 -16.75
N GLY A 60 -3.99 25.76 -16.96
CA GLY A 60 -4.62 25.73 -18.28
C GLY A 60 -4.30 24.45 -19.05
N GLY A 61 -4.35 23.32 -18.35
CA GLY A 61 -4.05 21.99 -18.90
C GLY A 61 -3.46 21.01 -17.89
N PHE A 62 -3.04 21.50 -16.73
CA PHE A 62 -2.68 20.67 -15.57
C PHE A 62 -2.79 21.49 -14.28
N GLY A 63 -3.05 20.80 -13.17
CA GLY A 63 -2.94 21.39 -11.84
C GLY A 63 -1.48 21.40 -11.35
N LEU A 64 -1.07 22.50 -10.73
CA LEU A 64 0.22 22.65 -10.05
C LEU A 64 -0.03 22.72 -8.53
N PRO A 65 0.05 21.58 -7.82
CA PRO A 65 -0.06 21.57 -6.37
C PRO A 65 1.24 22.07 -5.74
N LEU A 66 1.14 23.18 -5.00
CA LEU A 66 2.24 23.80 -4.27
C LEU A 66 2.02 23.64 -2.76
N CYS A 67 3.04 23.19 -2.04
CA CYS A 67 3.01 23.02 -0.60
C CYS A 67 3.96 24.00 0.06
N ALA A 68 3.49 24.62 1.14
CA ALA A 68 4.30 25.46 2.02
C ALA A 68 4.20 24.91 3.44
N SER A 69 5.36 24.64 4.05
CA SER A 69 5.40 24.19 5.43
C SER A 69 5.15 25.35 6.41
N ALA A 70 4.55 25.08 7.57
CA ALA A 70 4.34 26.08 8.60
C ALA A 70 5.63 26.82 8.97
N PHE A 71 6.78 26.13 9.02
CA PHE A 71 8.09 26.73 9.31
C PHE A 71 8.54 27.76 8.28
N GLU A 72 8.19 27.59 7.00
CA GLU A 72 8.50 28.56 5.94
C GLU A 72 7.57 29.76 5.95
N THR A 73 6.38 29.59 6.54
CA THR A 73 5.37 30.63 6.59
C THR A 73 5.50 31.52 7.79
N HIS A 74 6.23 31.21 8.88
CA HIS A 74 6.25 32.05 10.08
C HIS A 74 7.53 32.88 10.23
N THR A 75 7.38 34.17 10.53
CA THR A 75 8.45 35.09 10.98
C THR A 75 8.01 35.68 12.31
N ASP A 76 8.84 35.58 13.35
CA ASP A 76 8.54 36.10 14.70
C ASP A 76 7.19 35.61 15.29
N GLY A 77 6.84 34.35 15.04
CA GLY A 77 5.62 33.72 15.58
C GLY A 77 4.34 33.96 14.77
N GLU A 78 4.38 34.79 13.72
CA GLU A 78 3.24 35.10 12.86
C GLU A 78 3.48 34.64 11.41
N PRO A 79 2.45 34.17 10.68
CA PRO A 79 2.62 33.76 9.30
C PRO A 79 2.85 34.95 8.35
N ASP A 80 4.02 35.03 7.71
CA ASP A 80 4.38 35.87 6.57
C ASP A 80 3.68 35.39 5.28
N LEU A 81 2.40 35.73 5.19
CA LEU A 81 1.54 35.40 4.05
C LEU A 81 1.95 36.10 2.75
N ALA A 82 2.65 37.24 2.83
CA ALA A 82 3.10 37.98 1.65
C ALA A 82 4.26 37.25 0.96
N ARG A 83 5.26 36.83 1.73
CA ARG A 83 6.35 35.99 1.23
C ARG A 83 5.84 34.68 0.63
N LEU A 84 4.86 34.05 1.28
CA LEU A 84 4.23 32.84 0.76
C LEU A 84 3.55 33.10 -0.60
N ALA A 85 2.80 34.19 -0.72
CA ALA A 85 2.17 34.56 -1.99
C ALA A 85 3.19 34.81 -3.10
N ASP A 86 4.30 35.48 -2.80
CA ASP A 86 5.39 35.71 -3.75
C ASP A 86 6.09 34.40 -4.15
N ALA A 87 6.29 33.47 -3.20
CA ALA A 87 6.86 32.16 -3.49
C ALA A 87 5.95 31.32 -4.41
N VAL A 88 4.64 31.33 -4.14
CA VAL A 88 3.64 30.69 -5.01
C VAL A 88 3.67 31.31 -6.41
N ALA A 89 3.62 32.64 -6.51
CA ALA A 89 3.65 33.33 -7.81
C ALA A 89 4.95 33.06 -8.59
N ALA A 90 6.10 33.00 -7.91
CA ALA A 90 7.35 32.63 -8.54
C ALA A 90 7.32 31.22 -9.14
N ARG A 91 6.74 30.24 -8.43
CA ARG A 91 6.57 28.86 -8.93
C ARG A 91 5.58 28.77 -10.09
N VAL A 92 4.48 29.52 -10.03
CA VAL A 92 3.52 29.62 -11.13
C VAL A 92 4.19 30.23 -12.37
N ALA A 93 5.00 31.28 -12.22
CA ALA A 93 5.74 31.89 -13.31
C ALA A 93 6.78 30.92 -13.91
N ASP A 94 7.49 30.16 -13.07
CA ASP A 94 8.42 29.11 -13.53
C ASP A 94 7.70 28.03 -14.35
N ALA A 95 6.56 27.53 -13.85
CA ALA A 95 5.76 26.52 -14.52
C ALA A 95 5.09 27.04 -15.81
N SER A 96 4.64 28.30 -15.82
CA SER A 96 4.11 28.99 -17.01
C SER A 96 5.15 29.03 -18.14
N ARG A 97 6.38 29.46 -17.84
CA ARG A 97 7.50 29.45 -18.81
C ARG A 97 7.80 28.05 -19.35
N GLY A 98 7.60 27.03 -18.52
CA GLY A 98 7.82 25.62 -18.86
C GLY A 98 6.61 24.87 -19.41
N ARG A 99 5.44 25.50 -19.55
CA ARG A 99 4.14 24.83 -19.75
C ARG A 99 4.16 23.79 -20.89
N PRO A 100 4.68 24.06 -22.09
CA PRO A 100 4.69 23.08 -23.18
C PRO A 100 5.53 21.83 -22.87
N VAL A 101 6.61 21.99 -22.10
CA VAL A 101 7.48 20.88 -21.69
C VAL A 101 6.77 20.03 -20.64
N ILE A 102 6.15 20.66 -19.65
CA ILE A 102 5.41 19.99 -18.58
C ILE A 102 4.22 19.22 -19.15
N ALA A 103 3.40 19.86 -20.01
CA ALA A 103 2.24 19.24 -20.63
C ALA A 103 2.64 18.00 -21.46
N ARG A 104 3.72 18.10 -22.25
CA ARG A 104 4.25 16.96 -23.03
C ARG A 104 4.73 15.82 -22.11
N ARG A 105 5.40 16.14 -21.00
CA ARG A 105 5.86 15.15 -20.02
C ARG A 105 4.68 14.44 -19.35
N LEU A 106 3.64 15.19 -18.98
CA LEU A 106 2.41 14.62 -18.41
C LEU A 106 1.70 13.70 -19.40
N ALA A 107 1.52 14.12 -20.65
CA ALA A 107 0.92 13.28 -21.68
C ALA A 107 1.71 11.98 -21.92
N ALA A 108 3.04 12.08 -22.04
CA ALA A 108 3.90 10.92 -22.21
C ALA A 108 3.90 10.00 -20.97
N ALA A 109 3.81 10.58 -19.76
CA ALA A 109 3.70 9.83 -18.51
C ALA A 109 2.36 9.10 -18.41
N HIS A 110 1.26 9.77 -18.80
CA HIS A 110 -0.07 9.19 -18.85
C HIS A 110 -0.09 7.99 -19.79
N GLN A 111 0.37 8.16 -21.02
CA GLN A 111 0.44 7.06 -21.99
C GLN A 111 1.28 5.88 -21.47
N ALA A 112 2.47 6.17 -20.91
CA ALA A 112 3.36 5.12 -20.39
C ALA A 112 2.77 4.38 -19.17
N ALA A 113 2.04 5.09 -18.31
CA ALA A 113 1.34 4.52 -17.17
C ALA A 113 0.20 3.61 -17.64
N GLU A 114 -0.64 4.08 -18.58
CA GLU A 114 -1.76 3.31 -19.13
C GLU A 114 -1.31 2.02 -19.82
N GLU A 115 -0.28 2.11 -20.69
CA GLU A 115 0.33 0.95 -21.35
C GLU A 115 0.81 -0.10 -20.33
N THR A 116 1.36 0.35 -19.21
CA THR A 116 1.91 -0.55 -18.18
C THR A 116 0.81 -1.10 -17.28
N ALA A 117 -0.14 -0.27 -16.87
CA ALA A 117 -1.29 -0.64 -16.05
C ALA A 117 -2.14 -1.71 -16.75
N THR A 118 -2.46 -1.49 -18.03
CA THR A 118 -3.23 -2.44 -18.85
C THR A 118 -2.57 -3.82 -18.87
N ARG A 119 -1.25 -3.88 -19.06
CA ARG A 119 -0.48 -5.15 -19.11
C ARG A 119 -0.47 -5.92 -17.79
N ILE A 120 -0.67 -5.23 -16.67
CA ILE A 120 -0.71 -5.85 -15.34
C ILE A 120 -2.14 -6.03 -14.81
N GLY A 121 -3.17 -5.64 -15.57
CA GLY A 121 -4.57 -5.71 -15.13
C GLY A 121 -4.94 -4.65 -14.08
N ALA A 122 -4.24 -3.53 -14.05
CA ALA A 122 -4.53 -2.38 -13.21
C ALA A 122 -5.17 -1.25 -14.03
N ARG A 123 -5.74 -0.25 -13.36
CA ARG A 123 -6.38 0.92 -14.00
C ARG A 123 -5.72 2.21 -13.52
N VAL A 124 -5.31 3.08 -14.44
CA VAL A 124 -4.84 4.41 -14.09
C VAL A 124 -6.06 5.27 -13.75
N LEU A 125 -6.04 5.90 -12.57
CA LEU A 125 -7.08 6.83 -12.14
C LEU A 125 -6.70 8.27 -12.46
N ALA A 126 -5.42 8.62 -12.26
CA ALA A 126 -4.90 9.94 -12.55
C ALA A 126 -3.39 9.90 -12.78
N VAL A 127 -2.91 10.80 -13.64
CA VAL A 127 -1.50 11.19 -13.73
C VAL A 127 -1.41 12.70 -13.60
N ARG A 128 -0.69 13.17 -12.60
CA ARG A 128 -0.61 14.60 -12.25
C ARG A 128 0.78 15.00 -11.80
N ILE A 129 1.00 16.30 -11.66
CA ILE A 129 2.18 16.81 -10.97
C ILE A 129 2.04 16.48 -9.49
N ALA A 130 3.10 15.92 -8.89
CA ALA A 130 3.15 15.70 -7.45
C ALA A 130 3.27 17.03 -6.71
N ARG A 131 2.92 17.03 -5.43
CA ARG A 131 3.06 18.21 -4.56
C ARG A 131 4.51 18.72 -4.57
N ASN A 132 4.70 19.97 -4.97
CA ASN A 132 6.02 20.61 -4.99
C ASN A 132 6.13 21.60 -3.82
N GLN A 133 7.30 21.71 -3.21
CA GLN A 133 7.52 22.74 -2.21
C GLN A 133 7.61 24.12 -2.86
N THR A 134 7.11 25.15 -2.18
CA THR A 134 7.17 26.54 -2.66
C THR A 134 8.60 27.09 -2.71
N ASP A 135 9.48 26.63 -1.81
CA ASP A 135 10.87 27.08 -1.71
C ASP A 135 11.81 26.42 -2.76
N ALA A 136 11.48 25.22 -3.21
CA ALA A 136 12.27 24.46 -4.16
C ALA A 136 12.18 25.05 -5.58
N ARG A 137 13.32 25.52 -6.11
CA ARG A 137 13.43 25.84 -7.54
C ARG A 137 13.43 24.54 -8.34
N MET A 138 12.41 24.34 -9.17
CA MET A 138 12.30 23.16 -10.03
C MET A 138 12.27 23.58 -11.49
N SER A 139 13.10 22.95 -12.33
CA SER A 139 12.95 23.16 -13.75
C SER A 139 11.70 22.43 -14.26
N ALA A 140 11.23 22.82 -15.45
CA ALA A 140 10.14 22.14 -16.14
C ALA A 140 10.37 20.62 -16.36
N ARG A 141 11.62 20.13 -16.23
CA ARG A 141 12.00 18.71 -16.35
C ARG A 141 12.07 17.99 -15.01
N ASP A 142 12.11 18.71 -13.89
CA ASP A 142 12.37 18.14 -12.57
C ASP A 142 11.10 17.92 -11.76
N HIS A 143 9.95 18.45 -12.21
CA HIS A 143 8.67 18.17 -11.55
C HIS A 143 8.46 16.67 -11.39
N TRP A 144 8.25 16.25 -10.15
CA TRP A 144 7.79 14.91 -9.84
C TRP A 144 6.36 14.75 -10.35
N LEU A 145 6.08 13.58 -10.88
CA LEU A 145 4.76 13.17 -11.33
C LEU A 145 4.25 12.11 -10.36
N GLU A 146 2.96 12.15 -10.10
CA GLU A 146 2.24 11.15 -9.32
C GLU A 146 1.27 10.41 -10.22
N VAL A 147 1.30 9.08 -10.13
CA VAL A 147 0.30 8.18 -10.70
C VAL A 147 -0.58 7.68 -9.55
N GLU A 148 -1.89 7.81 -9.71
CA GLU A 148 -2.87 7.09 -8.90
C GLU A 148 -3.31 5.86 -9.70
N LEU A 149 -3.05 4.68 -9.14
CA LEU A 149 -3.31 3.40 -9.79
C LEU A 149 -4.30 2.60 -8.94
N GLU A 150 -5.39 2.16 -9.55
CA GLU A 150 -6.28 1.18 -8.96
C GLU A 150 -5.74 -0.22 -9.23
N VAL A 151 -5.49 -0.96 -8.16
CA VAL A 151 -4.95 -2.32 -8.13
C VAL A 151 -5.83 -3.19 -7.23
N LEU A 152 -5.76 -4.50 -7.40
CA LEU A 152 -6.34 -5.42 -6.41
C LEU A 152 -5.45 -5.45 -5.17
N ASP A 153 -6.01 -5.38 -3.97
CA ASP A 153 -5.32 -5.60 -2.70
C ASP A 153 -5.22 -7.10 -2.33
N ASP A 154 -4.73 -7.41 -1.13
CA ASP A 154 -4.65 -8.79 -0.65
C ASP A 154 -6.02 -9.44 -0.41
N ALA A 155 -7.07 -8.65 -0.23
CA ALA A 155 -8.46 -9.11 -0.17
C ALA A 155 -9.13 -9.19 -1.54
N LEU A 156 -8.36 -9.02 -2.64
CA LEU A 156 -8.85 -8.97 -4.01
C LEU A 156 -9.86 -7.85 -4.28
N ARG A 157 -9.81 -6.77 -3.48
CA ARG A 157 -10.66 -5.59 -3.63
C ARG A 157 -9.90 -4.50 -4.37
N PRO A 158 -10.59 -3.63 -5.15
CA PRO A 158 -9.97 -2.44 -5.70
C PRO A 158 -9.40 -1.56 -4.58
N SER A 159 -8.15 -1.13 -4.76
CA SER A 159 -7.41 -0.27 -3.84
C SER A 159 -6.55 0.71 -4.65
N VAL A 160 -6.40 1.93 -4.14
CA VAL A 160 -5.64 2.98 -4.82
C VAL A 160 -4.24 3.08 -4.23
N VAL A 161 -3.23 2.92 -5.07
CA VAL A 161 -1.83 3.18 -4.72
C VAL A 161 -1.33 4.43 -5.43
N LYS A 162 -0.49 5.20 -4.74
CA LYS A 162 0.17 6.40 -5.29
C LYS A 162 1.63 6.11 -5.54
N LEU A 163 2.08 6.37 -6.76
CA LEU A 163 3.46 6.12 -7.19
C LEU A 163 4.06 7.41 -7.73
N LEU A 164 5.31 7.66 -7.38
CA LEU A 164 6.03 8.88 -7.77
C LEU A 164 7.10 8.57 -8.82
N GLY A 165 7.34 9.50 -9.73
CA GLY A 165 8.45 9.44 -10.67
C GLY A 165 8.66 10.75 -11.41
N THR A 166 9.89 11.04 -11.82
CA THR A 166 10.20 12.29 -12.58
C THR A 166 9.96 12.15 -14.08
N GLY A 167 9.32 11.08 -14.54
CA GLY A 167 8.98 10.92 -15.95
C GLY A 167 8.53 9.51 -16.33
N PRO A 168 8.23 9.28 -17.62
CA PRO A 168 7.63 8.05 -18.11
C PRO A 168 8.42 6.78 -17.73
N ARG A 169 9.75 6.81 -17.86
CA ARG A 169 10.62 5.66 -17.54
C ARG A 169 10.55 5.29 -16.05
N MET A 170 10.60 6.27 -15.16
CA MET A 170 10.54 6.02 -13.72
C MET A 170 9.16 5.51 -13.30
N LEU A 171 8.08 6.07 -13.85
CA LEU A 171 6.72 5.59 -13.57
C LEU A 171 6.52 4.15 -14.03
N ARG A 172 7.01 3.77 -15.22
CA ARG A 172 7.02 2.35 -15.65
C ARG A 172 7.76 1.47 -14.65
N GLY A 173 8.93 1.91 -14.19
CA GLY A 173 9.73 1.22 -13.19
C GLY A 173 9.04 1.10 -11.82
N ALA A 174 8.22 2.08 -11.45
CA ALA A 174 7.44 2.07 -10.20
C ALA A 174 6.20 1.16 -10.28
N ILE A 175 5.58 1.04 -11.46
CA ILE A 175 4.40 0.18 -11.69
C ILE A 175 4.81 -1.29 -11.88
N ALA A 176 5.93 -1.56 -12.56
CA ALA A 176 6.35 -2.92 -12.92
C ALA A 176 6.42 -3.93 -11.74
N PRO A 177 6.87 -3.58 -10.52
CA PRO A 177 6.87 -4.48 -9.38
C PRO A 177 5.51 -5.08 -9.02
N TYR A 178 4.41 -4.43 -9.42
CA TYR A 178 3.04 -4.93 -9.18
C TYR A 178 2.64 -6.05 -10.15
N GLU A 179 3.32 -6.24 -11.28
CA GLU A 179 2.92 -7.17 -12.36
C GLU A 179 2.65 -8.58 -11.86
N ARG A 180 3.60 -9.16 -11.11
CA ARG A 180 3.48 -10.54 -10.63
C ARG A 180 2.30 -10.69 -9.68
N LYS A 181 2.15 -9.76 -8.72
CA LYS A 181 1.08 -9.80 -7.71
C LYS A 181 -0.29 -9.57 -8.33
N GLN A 182 -0.42 -8.59 -9.21
CA GLN A 182 -1.69 -8.32 -9.88
C GLN A 182 -2.13 -9.48 -10.77
N ARG A 183 -1.23 -10.09 -11.55
CA ARG A 183 -1.58 -11.30 -12.31
C ARG A 183 -2.06 -12.44 -11.43
N LEU A 184 -1.43 -12.64 -10.26
CA LEU A 184 -1.86 -13.65 -9.30
C LEU A 184 -3.25 -13.32 -8.73
N ARG A 185 -3.46 -12.08 -8.29
CA ARG A 185 -4.74 -11.59 -7.74
C ARG A 185 -5.86 -11.65 -8.76
N SER A 186 -5.63 -11.22 -10.01
CA SER A 186 -6.64 -11.30 -11.07
C SER A 186 -7.03 -12.73 -11.41
N ARG A 187 -6.05 -13.66 -11.46
CA ARG A 187 -6.34 -15.09 -11.66
C ARG A 187 -7.13 -15.66 -10.49
N ARG A 188 -6.79 -15.27 -9.26
CA ARG A 188 -7.49 -15.71 -8.05
C ARG A 188 -8.92 -15.18 -8.02
N LEU A 189 -9.11 -13.90 -8.31
CA LEU A 189 -10.42 -13.28 -8.39
C LEU A 189 -11.28 -13.95 -9.47
N ALA A 190 -10.69 -14.28 -10.62
CA ALA A 190 -11.38 -14.99 -11.70
C ALA A 190 -11.68 -16.47 -11.39
N SER A 191 -10.98 -17.09 -10.43
CA SER A 191 -11.25 -18.48 -10.02
C SER A 191 -12.35 -18.61 -8.97
N LEU A 192 -12.76 -17.51 -8.33
CA LEU A 192 -13.84 -17.52 -7.34
C LEU A 192 -15.19 -17.70 -8.04
N SER A 193 -15.97 -18.66 -7.56
CA SER A 193 -17.35 -18.88 -8.02
C SER A 193 -18.34 -17.96 -7.32
N THR A 194 -19.62 -17.99 -7.73
CA THR A 194 -20.65 -17.15 -7.11
C THR A 194 -20.83 -17.50 -5.64
N GLY A 195 -20.57 -16.54 -4.76
CA GLY A 195 -20.67 -16.73 -3.30
C GLY A 195 -19.35 -17.09 -2.62
N GLU A 196 -18.25 -17.28 -3.35
CA GLU A 196 -16.90 -17.41 -2.80
C GLU A 196 -16.23 -16.04 -2.68
N VAL A 197 -15.49 -15.82 -1.59
CA VAL A 197 -14.90 -14.51 -1.28
C VAL A 197 -13.38 -14.53 -1.34
N ILE A 198 -12.77 -15.56 -0.73
CA ILE A 198 -11.32 -15.78 -0.65
C ILE A 198 -11.05 -17.28 -0.53
N HIS A 199 -9.78 -17.68 -0.45
CA HIS A 199 -9.39 -19.05 -0.11
C HIS A 199 -8.77 -19.12 1.29
N VAL A 200 -8.73 -20.32 1.86
CA VAL A 200 -7.92 -20.66 3.03
C VAL A 200 -6.93 -21.76 2.64
N ASP A 201 -5.68 -21.58 3.05
CA ASP A 201 -4.62 -22.57 2.91
C ASP A 201 -4.78 -23.70 3.95
N ALA A 202 -4.47 -24.95 3.61
CA ALA A 202 -4.66 -26.08 4.52
C ALA A 202 -3.86 -25.97 5.83
N VAL A 203 -2.67 -25.34 5.81
CA VAL A 203 -1.89 -25.07 7.03
C VAL A 203 -2.59 -24.00 7.88
N ALA A 204 -3.11 -22.95 7.24
CA ALA A 204 -3.88 -21.91 7.93
C ALA A 204 -5.19 -22.46 8.50
N GLU A 205 -5.89 -23.32 7.78
CA GLU A 205 -7.10 -23.99 8.26
C GLU A 205 -6.81 -24.87 9.48
N ALA A 206 -5.73 -25.66 9.45
CA ALA A 206 -5.29 -26.44 10.61
C ALA A 206 -4.94 -25.54 11.80
N ALA A 207 -4.21 -24.44 11.57
CA ALA A 207 -3.90 -23.46 12.61
C ALA A 207 -5.15 -22.80 13.20
N ILE A 208 -6.13 -22.41 12.38
CA ILE A 208 -7.39 -21.85 12.86
C ILE A 208 -8.14 -22.87 13.72
N ALA A 209 -8.21 -24.13 13.28
CA ALA A 209 -8.91 -25.20 14.00
C ALA A 209 -8.37 -25.40 15.42
N THR A 210 -7.06 -25.24 15.64
CA THR A 210 -6.44 -25.37 16.97
C THR A 210 -6.88 -24.30 17.98
N THR A 211 -7.41 -23.17 17.51
CA THR A 211 -7.93 -22.09 18.38
C THR A 211 -9.40 -22.26 18.76
N GLY A 212 -10.11 -23.24 18.17
CA GLY A 212 -11.55 -23.39 18.31
C GLY A 212 -12.38 -22.35 17.55
N ARG A 213 -11.74 -21.44 16.79
CA ARG A 213 -12.43 -20.48 15.92
C ARG A 213 -12.84 -21.13 14.60
N SER A 214 -13.91 -20.62 13.98
CA SER A 214 -14.27 -20.98 12.61
C SER A 214 -13.43 -20.21 11.58
N VAL A 215 -13.20 -20.82 10.43
CA VAL A 215 -12.54 -20.16 9.28
C VAL A 215 -13.28 -18.88 8.88
N GLY A 216 -14.61 -18.93 8.84
CA GLY A 216 -15.44 -17.77 8.49
C GLY A 216 -15.29 -16.59 9.47
N SER A 217 -15.19 -16.85 10.78
CA SER A 217 -14.92 -15.80 11.77
C SER A 217 -13.56 -15.15 11.57
N VAL A 218 -12.51 -15.95 11.31
CA VAL A 218 -11.16 -15.43 11.07
C VAL A 218 -11.09 -14.68 9.74
N ALA A 219 -11.77 -15.18 8.70
CA ALA A 219 -11.90 -14.51 7.41
C ALA A 219 -12.56 -13.14 7.55
N ALA A 220 -13.63 -13.03 8.34
CA ALA A 220 -14.29 -11.75 8.62
C ALA A 220 -13.32 -10.72 9.22
N ASP A 221 -12.61 -11.10 10.29
CA ASP A 221 -11.63 -10.24 10.95
C ASP A 221 -10.54 -9.77 9.97
N LEU A 222 -10.01 -10.70 9.17
CA LEU A 222 -8.95 -10.41 8.20
C LEU A 222 -9.45 -9.51 7.07
N LEU A 223 -10.68 -9.69 6.60
CA LEU A 223 -11.28 -8.87 5.55
C LEU A 223 -11.60 -7.45 6.04
N ASP A 224 -11.94 -7.28 7.31
CA ASP A 224 -12.09 -5.96 7.95
C ASP A 224 -10.73 -5.29 8.15
N ALA A 225 -9.72 -6.07 8.56
CA ALA A 225 -8.37 -5.61 8.82
C ALA A 225 -7.50 -5.38 7.55
N ALA A 226 -7.89 -5.97 6.41
CA ALA A 226 -7.15 -5.88 5.14
C ALA A 226 -6.90 -4.44 4.67
N ARG A 227 -7.81 -3.51 5.01
CA ARG A 227 -7.66 -2.08 4.72
C ARG A 227 -6.45 -1.44 5.42
N CYS A 228 -5.93 -2.07 6.48
CA CYS A 228 -4.81 -1.58 7.27
C CYS A 228 -3.54 -2.44 7.13
N GLY A 229 -3.52 -3.43 6.22
CA GLY A 229 -2.37 -4.34 6.05
C GLY A 229 -2.03 -5.15 7.31
N ARG A 230 -3.02 -5.41 8.16
CA ARG A 230 -2.81 -6.06 9.47
C ARG A 230 -2.87 -7.58 9.39
N TRP A 231 -2.19 -8.20 10.34
CA TRP A 231 -2.09 -9.63 10.61
C TRP A 231 -2.98 -9.95 11.81
N THR A 232 -3.60 -11.12 11.83
CA THR A 232 -4.40 -11.59 12.98
C THR A 232 -3.60 -12.64 13.72
N GLN A 233 -3.21 -12.32 14.96
CA GLN A 233 -2.59 -13.30 15.85
C GLN A 233 -3.65 -14.29 16.33
N LEU A 234 -3.32 -15.58 16.25
CA LEU A 234 -4.15 -16.67 16.74
C LEU A 234 -3.71 -16.99 18.18
N SER A 235 -4.56 -16.72 19.16
CA SER A 235 -4.35 -17.13 20.55
C SER A 235 -5.01 -18.49 20.81
N GLY A 236 -4.42 -19.30 21.71
CA GLY A 236 -5.01 -20.57 22.16
C GLY A 236 -4.24 -21.84 21.77
N ILE A 237 -3.17 -21.73 21.00
CA ILE A 237 -2.18 -22.81 20.82
C ILE A 237 -1.24 -22.76 22.04
N GLN A 238 -0.63 -23.88 22.43
CA GLN A 238 0.23 -24.01 23.62
C GLN A 238 1.06 -22.73 23.89
N TRP A 239 1.21 -22.34 25.16
CA TRP A 239 1.62 -20.99 25.62
C TRP A 239 2.92 -20.41 25.04
N THR A 240 3.68 -21.18 24.26
CA THR A 240 4.95 -20.83 23.61
C THR A 240 4.85 -20.56 22.11
N ASP A 241 3.71 -20.85 21.47
CA ASP A 241 3.61 -20.84 20.01
C ASP A 241 3.12 -19.48 19.51
N HIS A 242 3.93 -18.83 18.67
CA HIS A 242 3.53 -17.61 17.96
C HIS A 242 2.93 -18.00 16.61
N VAL A 243 1.61 -18.20 16.58
CA VAL A 243 0.87 -18.49 15.36
C VAL A 243 0.04 -17.29 14.96
N SER A 244 0.15 -16.94 13.68
CA SER A 244 -0.60 -15.84 13.09
C SER A 244 -1.06 -16.24 11.70
N VAL A 245 -2.18 -15.66 11.29
CA VAL A 245 -2.69 -15.76 9.93
C VAL A 245 -2.82 -14.37 9.35
N ARG A 246 -2.65 -14.30 8.03
CA ARG A 246 -2.85 -13.08 7.27
C ARG A 246 -3.53 -13.40 5.94
N LEU A 247 -4.21 -12.40 5.39
CA LEU A 247 -4.73 -12.48 4.04
C LEU A 247 -3.65 -12.01 3.07
N LEU A 248 -3.30 -12.85 2.10
CA LEU A 248 -2.28 -12.58 1.10
C LEU A 248 -2.78 -13.02 -0.27
N ASP A 249 -2.86 -12.09 -1.23
CA ASP A 249 -3.26 -12.36 -2.61
C ASP A 249 -4.56 -13.21 -2.74
N GLY A 250 -5.53 -12.98 -1.85
CA GLY A 250 -6.81 -13.68 -1.81
C GLY A 250 -6.81 -15.02 -1.05
N VAL A 251 -5.75 -15.32 -0.30
CA VAL A 251 -5.61 -16.58 0.45
C VAL A 251 -5.25 -16.27 1.91
N ILE A 252 -5.97 -16.89 2.85
CA ILE A 252 -5.56 -16.91 4.26
C ILE A 252 -4.38 -17.87 4.38
N VAL A 253 -3.22 -17.34 4.77
CA VAL A 253 -1.97 -18.07 4.92
C VAL A 253 -1.47 -18.01 6.36
N CYS A 254 -0.68 -19.01 6.76
CA CYS A 254 -0.18 -19.15 8.12
C CYS A 254 1.30 -18.74 8.21
N SER A 255 1.64 -18.07 9.30
CA SER A 255 3.01 -17.95 9.80
C SER A 255 3.04 -18.43 11.25
N ALA A 256 3.92 -19.40 11.55
CA ALA A 256 3.91 -20.08 12.84
C ALA A 256 5.33 -20.37 13.32
N MET A 257 5.66 -19.96 14.54
CA MET A 257 6.84 -20.43 15.25
C MET A 257 6.47 -21.68 16.04
N LEU A 258 7.15 -22.78 15.76
CA LEU A 258 6.90 -24.13 16.30
C LEU A 258 8.12 -24.55 17.12
N PRO A 259 8.14 -24.33 18.45
CA PRO A 259 9.29 -24.63 19.29
C PRO A 259 9.80 -26.06 19.13
N GLY A 260 11.11 -26.20 18.87
CA GLY A 260 11.76 -27.50 18.68
C GLY A 260 11.55 -28.13 17.31
N VAL A 261 10.78 -27.48 16.43
CA VAL A 261 10.58 -27.88 15.04
C VAL A 261 11.16 -26.83 14.09
N GLY A 262 10.70 -25.59 14.18
CA GLY A 262 11.10 -24.52 13.28
C GLY A 262 10.08 -23.42 13.10
N TYR A 263 10.12 -22.75 11.95
CA TYR A 263 9.26 -21.63 11.59
C TYR A 263 8.61 -21.82 10.22
N ILE A 264 7.30 -21.62 10.15
CA ILE A 264 6.53 -21.61 8.89
C ILE A 264 6.32 -20.17 8.43
N ASP A 265 6.56 -19.91 7.15
CA ASP A 265 6.09 -18.70 6.46
C ASP A 265 5.48 -19.06 5.10
N ILE A 266 4.15 -18.95 4.99
CA ILE A 266 3.36 -19.17 3.78
C ILE A 266 3.50 -20.61 3.24
N ASP A 267 4.55 -20.89 2.46
CA ASP A 267 4.80 -22.14 1.75
C ASP A 267 6.18 -22.76 2.10
N GLU A 268 6.87 -22.22 3.09
CA GLU A 268 8.19 -22.66 3.54
C GLU A 268 8.18 -23.00 5.04
N LEU A 269 8.73 -24.17 5.38
CA LEU A 269 9.06 -24.57 6.75
C LEU A 269 10.59 -24.53 6.90
N ARG A 270 11.08 -23.65 7.76
CA ARG A 270 12.49 -23.52 8.13
C ARG A 270 12.72 -24.29 9.43
N LEU A 271 13.45 -25.39 9.37
CA LEU A 271 13.72 -26.21 10.55
C LEU A 271 14.80 -25.59 11.43
N ASP A 272 14.68 -25.78 12.75
CA ASP A 272 15.71 -25.36 13.71
C ASP A 272 17.01 -26.15 13.54
N GLN A 273 16.94 -27.33 12.90
CA GLN A 273 18.04 -28.27 12.74
C GLN A 273 18.47 -28.42 11.28
N VAL A 274 19.73 -28.79 11.10
CA VAL A 274 20.27 -29.20 9.80
C VAL A 274 19.96 -30.68 9.58
N LEU A 275 19.18 -30.99 8.55
CA LEU A 275 18.93 -32.36 8.15
C LEU A 275 20.03 -32.86 7.21
N PRO A 276 20.54 -34.09 7.39
CA PRO A 276 21.37 -34.77 6.40
C PRO A 276 20.71 -34.82 5.03
N GLU A 277 21.48 -34.72 3.95
CA GLU A 277 20.99 -34.73 2.56
C GLU A 277 20.16 -36.00 2.23
N THR A 278 20.50 -37.13 2.84
CA THR A 278 19.76 -38.39 2.71
C THR A 278 18.35 -38.30 3.29
N LEU A 279 18.17 -37.60 4.41
CA LEU A 279 16.86 -37.34 5.00
C LEU A 279 16.09 -36.28 4.21
N GLN A 280 16.77 -35.22 3.76
CA GLN A 280 16.16 -34.21 2.91
C GLN A 280 15.54 -34.82 1.64
N THR A 281 16.27 -35.74 0.99
CA THR A 281 15.79 -36.42 -0.22
C THR A 281 14.59 -37.33 0.05
N SER A 282 14.57 -38.03 1.19
CA SER A 282 13.50 -38.97 1.53
C SER A 282 12.19 -38.29 1.95
N LEU A 283 12.26 -37.01 2.33
CA LEU A 283 11.12 -36.19 2.73
C LEU A 283 10.30 -35.67 1.54
N ARG A 284 10.82 -35.70 0.31
CA ARG A 284 10.09 -35.21 -0.87
C ARG A 284 8.75 -35.96 -1.05
N SER A 285 7.69 -35.22 -1.35
CA SER A 285 6.31 -35.70 -1.50
C SER A 285 5.63 -36.24 -0.23
N ARG A 286 6.33 -36.23 0.91
CA ARG A 286 5.76 -36.54 2.23
C ARG A 286 4.87 -35.38 2.71
N ARG A 287 3.94 -35.71 3.60
CA ARG A 287 3.10 -34.72 4.27
C ARG A 287 3.90 -33.99 5.36
N LEU A 288 3.49 -32.78 5.72
CA LEU A 288 4.16 -31.99 6.75
C LEU A 288 4.14 -32.66 8.13
N ASP A 289 3.08 -33.38 8.46
CA ASP A 289 2.95 -34.15 9.72
C ASP A 289 3.94 -35.32 9.83
N ALA A 290 4.58 -35.73 8.73
CA ALA A 290 5.66 -36.71 8.77
C ALA A 290 6.98 -36.14 9.31
N ILE A 291 7.10 -34.82 9.42
CA ILE A 291 8.30 -34.12 9.91
C ILE A 291 8.26 -34.00 11.43
N ALA A 292 7.12 -33.55 11.96
CA ALA A 292 6.90 -33.38 13.39
C ALA A 292 5.41 -33.54 13.71
N ASP A 293 5.13 -34.10 14.89
CA ASP A 293 3.77 -34.19 15.40
C ASP A 293 3.33 -32.84 16.00
N HIS A 294 2.93 -31.91 15.13
CA HIS A 294 2.41 -30.61 15.52
C HIS A 294 1.02 -30.37 14.90
N PRO A 295 0.01 -29.89 15.64
CA PRO A 295 -1.35 -29.71 15.12
C PRO A 295 -1.45 -28.89 13.84
N VAL A 296 -0.65 -27.82 13.70
CA VAL A 296 -0.59 -26.97 12.49
C VAL A 296 -0.07 -27.73 11.26
N LEU A 297 0.73 -28.78 11.45
CA LEU A 297 1.28 -29.59 10.36
C LEU A 297 0.34 -30.74 9.93
N ARG A 298 -0.71 -31.04 10.71
CA ARG A 298 -1.70 -32.09 10.42
C ARG A 298 -2.70 -31.65 9.34
N CYS A 299 -2.19 -31.40 8.15
CA CYS A 299 -2.93 -30.89 6.99
C CYS A 299 -2.55 -31.66 5.72
N ASP A 300 -3.25 -31.40 4.60
CA ASP A 300 -2.96 -32.04 3.30
C ASP A 300 -1.87 -31.29 2.50
N SER A 301 -0.85 -30.81 3.21
CA SER A 301 0.31 -30.14 2.61
C SER A 301 1.44 -31.11 2.38
N ARG A 302 2.08 -31.03 1.21
CA ARG A 302 3.15 -31.96 0.80
C ARG A 302 4.44 -31.22 0.48
N LEU A 303 5.55 -31.79 0.92
CA LEU A 303 6.88 -31.29 0.61
C LEU A 303 7.19 -31.42 -0.89
N VAL A 304 7.67 -30.34 -1.50
CA VAL A 304 8.01 -30.28 -2.92
C VAL A 304 9.51 -30.28 -3.13
N SER A 305 10.24 -29.57 -2.26
CA SER A 305 11.69 -29.47 -2.29
C SER A 305 12.27 -29.19 -0.92
N SER A 306 13.53 -29.56 -0.74
CA SER A 306 14.36 -29.25 0.42
C SER A 306 15.64 -28.55 -0.04
N GLN A 307 16.12 -27.61 0.74
CA GLN A 307 17.42 -26.97 0.57
C GLN A 307 18.11 -26.89 1.93
N GLY A 308 19.26 -27.55 2.04
CA GLY A 308 20.20 -27.30 3.13
C GLY A 308 21.08 -26.10 2.76
N GLU A 309 21.22 -25.15 3.68
CA GLU A 309 22.29 -24.16 3.61
C GLU A 309 23.48 -24.70 4.41
N GLU A 310 24.70 -24.57 3.87
CA GLU A 310 25.91 -24.98 4.58
C GLU A 310 26.05 -24.16 5.88
N GLY A 311 25.93 -24.81 7.04
CA GLY A 311 25.90 -24.16 8.34
C GLY A 311 24.61 -23.40 8.68
N GLY A 312 23.56 -23.50 7.86
CA GLY A 312 22.27 -22.82 8.04
C GLY A 312 21.09 -23.78 8.23
N PRO A 313 19.90 -23.26 8.61
CA PRO A 313 18.70 -24.07 8.84
C PRO A 313 18.24 -24.76 7.55
N THR A 314 17.66 -25.97 7.68
CA THR A 314 17.09 -26.66 6.52
C THR A 314 15.77 -26.01 6.12
N ARG A 315 15.64 -25.63 4.85
CA ARG A 315 14.44 -25.03 4.29
C ARG A 315 13.66 -26.05 3.50
N LEU A 316 12.40 -26.25 3.87
CA LEU A 316 11.50 -27.21 3.25
C LEU A 316 10.34 -26.46 2.61
N LYS A 317 10.28 -26.47 1.28
CA LYS A 317 9.12 -25.91 0.56
C LYS A 317 8.03 -26.95 0.46
N PHE A 318 6.81 -26.54 0.74
CA PHE A 318 5.63 -27.36 0.60
C PHE A 318 4.62 -26.73 -0.36
N ARG A 319 3.77 -27.59 -0.92
CA ARG A 319 2.56 -27.19 -1.59
C ARG A 319 1.41 -27.56 -0.69
N SER A 320 0.67 -26.55 -0.27
CA SER A 320 -0.56 -26.71 0.48
C SER A 320 -1.74 -26.64 -0.48
N SER A 321 -2.76 -27.45 -0.20
CA SER A 321 -4.05 -27.31 -0.87
C SER A 321 -4.77 -26.07 -0.31
N SER A 322 -5.61 -25.45 -1.14
CA SER A 322 -6.43 -24.32 -0.70
C SER A 322 -7.87 -24.57 -1.11
N ARG A 323 -8.82 -24.31 -0.22
CA ARG A 323 -10.26 -24.36 -0.52
C ARG A 323 -10.88 -22.97 -0.49
N PRO A 324 -11.97 -22.73 -1.21
CA PRO A 324 -12.70 -21.47 -1.11
C PRO A 324 -13.36 -21.31 0.28
N VAL A 325 -13.51 -20.05 0.69
CA VAL A 325 -14.32 -19.61 1.82
C VAL A 325 -15.50 -18.85 1.26
N THR A 326 -16.70 -19.29 1.63
CA THR A 326 -17.96 -18.74 1.12
C THR A 326 -18.47 -17.56 1.95
N ALA A 327 -19.29 -16.70 1.35
CA ALA A 327 -19.97 -15.62 2.06
C ALA A 327 -20.83 -16.16 3.23
N GLY A 328 -21.47 -17.32 3.05
CA GLY A 328 -22.25 -17.98 4.10
C GLY A 328 -21.41 -18.42 5.30
N GLU A 329 -20.16 -18.84 5.11
CA GLU A 329 -19.24 -19.12 6.22
C GLU A 329 -18.89 -17.86 7.02
N ILE A 330 -18.77 -16.72 6.33
CA ILE A 330 -18.43 -15.41 6.93
C ILE A 330 -19.64 -14.83 7.69
N GLU A 331 -20.83 -14.90 7.09
CA GLU A 331 -22.08 -14.37 7.63
C GLU A 331 -22.71 -15.24 8.72
N GLY A 332 -22.27 -16.51 8.84
CA GLY A 332 -22.69 -17.50 9.83
C GLY A 332 -22.29 -17.16 11.27
N ARG A 333 -22.71 -16.00 11.78
CA ARG A 333 -22.86 -15.70 13.21
C ARG A 333 -24.07 -16.47 13.75
N GLN A 334 -23.99 -17.79 13.81
CA GLN A 334 -24.73 -18.55 14.80
C GLN A 334 -23.71 -19.24 15.70
N LEU A 335 -23.43 -18.57 16.83
CA LEU A 335 -22.84 -19.21 17.99
C LEU A 335 -23.68 -20.45 18.31
N PRO A 336 -23.07 -21.59 18.67
CA PRO A 336 -23.82 -22.71 19.20
C PRO A 336 -24.60 -22.22 20.42
N LEU A 337 -25.92 -22.35 20.38
CA LEU A 337 -26.73 -22.38 21.59
C LEU A 337 -26.18 -23.52 22.44
N ALA A 338 -25.53 -23.17 23.54
CA ALA A 338 -25.20 -24.12 24.57
C ALA A 338 -26.50 -24.73 25.12
N ALA A 339 -26.63 -26.04 24.99
CA ALA A 339 -27.38 -26.92 25.87
C ALA A 339 -26.60 -28.23 26.00
#